data_AF-A0A937NZV3-F1
#
_entry.id   AF-A0A937NZV3-F1
#
_cell.length_a   1.000
_cell.length_b   1.000
_cell.length_c   1.000
_cell.angle_alpha   90.00
_cell.angle_beta   90.00
_cell.angle_gamma   90.00
#
_symmetry.space_group_name_H-M   'P 1'
#
loop_
_entity.id
_entity.type
_entity.pdbx_description
1 polymer ?
#
loop_
_entity_poly.entity_id
_entity_poly.type
_entity_poly.pdbx_seq_one_letter_code
_entity_poly.pdbx_strand_id
1 'polypeptide(L)'
;MKNNYLCPKCRAELKIKDYIIFSAETEKGIKGIILLSPKLGDYTIIHDDNFKYEEGEHIDFFCPVCRSSLAIPEVNKDLAEVIMIDEKNVEYKIVFSEIAGKKCTIKIKDQNIIEAFGEDADEYQNFWGVGPRY
;
A
#
# COMPACT_ATOMS: atom_id res chain seq x y z
N MET A 1 -9.80 -11.87 12.61
CA MET A 1 -8.81 -12.38 11.64
C MET A 1 -7.56 -11.54 11.79
N LYS A 2 -6.41 -12.15 12.12
CA LYS A 2 -5.22 -11.41 12.56
C LYS A 2 -4.12 -11.45 11.49
N ASN A 3 -4.34 -10.72 10.40
CA ASN A 3 -3.31 -10.52 9.37
C ASN A 3 -2.26 -9.54 9.90
N ASN A 4 -0.98 -9.88 9.72
CA ASN A 4 0.13 -8.99 10.05
C ASN A 4 0.67 -8.34 8.78
N TYR A 5 1.13 -7.10 8.90
CA TYR A 5 1.73 -6.35 7.79
C TYR A 5 3.16 -6.00 8.17
N LEU A 6 4.10 -6.33 7.30
CA LEU A 6 5.52 -6.13 7.49
C LEU A 6 6.10 -5.24 6.40
N CYS A 7 7.15 -4.51 6.78
CA CYS A 7 7.98 -3.80 5.82
C CYS A 7 8.75 -4.78 4.93
N PRO A 8 8.78 -4.60 3.60
CA PRO A 8 9.56 -5.45 2.69
C PRO A 8 11.06 -5.34 2.89
N LYS A 9 11.56 -4.21 3.42
CA LYS A 9 13.00 -3.93 3.58
C LYS A 9 13.55 -4.39 4.92
N CYS A 10 12.88 -4.08 6.03
CA CYS A 10 13.36 -4.42 7.38
C CYS A 10 12.54 -5.48 8.10
N ARG A 11 11.43 -5.95 7.52
CA ARG A 11 10.48 -6.91 8.12
C ARG A 11 9.87 -6.49 9.46
N ALA A 12 9.97 -5.21 9.83
CA ALA A 12 9.29 -4.68 11.01
C ALA A 12 7.77 -4.70 10.85
N GLU A 13 7.05 -4.91 11.95
CA GLU A 13 5.58 -4.84 11.97
C GLU A 13 5.11 -3.39 11.73
N LEU A 14 4.32 -3.21 10.67
CA LEU A 14 3.72 -1.93 10.29
C LEU A 14 2.29 -1.77 10.79
N LYS A 15 1.64 -2.88 11.15
CA LYS A 15 0.27 -2.88 11.66
C LYS A 15 0.26 -2.78 13.18
N ILE A 16 -0.41 -1.77 13.71
CA ILE A 16 -0.69 -1.63 15.14
C ILE A 16 -2.20 -1.55 15.33
N LYS A 17 -2.75 -2.46 16.16
CA LYS A 17 -4.20 -2.66 16.33
C LYS A 17 -4.90 -2.85 14.98
N ASP A 18 -5.68 -1.87 14.58
CA ASP A 18 -6.60 -1.91 13.44
C ASP A 18 -6.12 -1.02 12.29
N TYR A 19 -4.85 -0.59 12.30
CA TYR A 19 -4.29 0.28 11.27
C TYR A 19 -2.89 -0.14 10.83
N ILE A 20 -2.60 0.03 9.54
CA ILE A 20 -1.25 -0.02 8.98
C ILE A 20 -0.69 1.39 9.00
N ILE A 21 0.50 1.56 9.57
CA ILE A 21 1.10 2.86 9.79
C ILE A 21 2.24 3.08 8.80
N PHE A 22 2.18 4.22 8.11
CA PHE A 22 3.20 4.67 7.18
C PHE A 22 3.69 6.07 7.57
N SER A 23 4.97 6.32 7.34
CA SER A 23 5.46 7.69 7.22
C SER A 23 5.21 8.14 5.78
N ALA A 24 4.70 9.34 5.60
CA ALA A 24 4.29 9.86 4.30
C ALA A 24 5.00 11.19 4.02
N GLU A 25 5.31 11.44 2.74
CA GLU A 25 5.82 12.72 2.26
C GLU A 25 5.08 13.12 0.99
N THR A 26 4.56 14.34 0.95
CA THR A 26 3.92 14.87 -0.26
C THR A 26 4.95 15.45 -1.22
N GLU A 27 4.57 15.69 -2.48
CA GLU A 27 5.44 16.36 -3.47
C GLU A 27 5.90 17.75 -3.00
N LYS A 28 5.10 18.42 -2.16
CA LYS A 28 5.41 19.72 -1.54
C LYS A 28 6.37 19.60 -0.35
N GLY A 29 6.84 18.39 -0.02
CA GLY A 29 7.77 18.11 1.08
C GLY A 29 7.13 18.12 2.47
N ILE A 30 5.79 18.09 2.54
CA ILE A 30 5.08 17.98 3.82
C ILE A 30 5.19 16.54 4.29
N LYS A 31 5.73 16.32 5.49
CA LYS A 31 5.90 14.99 6.07
C LYS A 31 4.83 14.74 7.12
N GLY A 32 4.32 13.51 7.18
CA GLY A 32 3.29 13.12 8.12
C GLY A 32 3.29 11.63 8.42
N ILE A 33 2.32 11.23 9.25
CA ILE A 33 2.00 9.83 9.50
C ILE A 33 0.62 9.58 8.92
N ILE A 34 0.51 8.50 8.14
CA ILE A 34 -0.75 8.03 7.58
C ILE A 34 -1.07 6.67 8.19
N LEU A 35 -2.33 6.51 8.58
CA LEU A 35 -2.89 5.25 9.03
C LEU A 35 -3.91 4.77 7.99
N LEU A 36 -3.69 3.57 7.48
CA LEU A 36 -4.54 2.91 6.49
C LEU A 36 -5.28 1.74 7.13
N SER A 37 -6.51 1.49 6.68
CA SER A 37 -7.23 0.27 7.06
C SER A 37 -6.50 -0.98 6.55
N PRO A 38 -6.30 -2.01 7.38
CA PRO A 38 -5.73 -3.28 6.96
C PRO A 38 -6.72 -4.14 6.17
N LYS A 39 -7.98 -3.71 6.06
CA LYS A 39 -8.99 -4.44 5.31
C LYS A 39 -8.80 -4.16 3.81
N LEU A 40 -8.54 -5.21 3.03
CA LEU A 40 -8.39 -5.07 1.58
C LEU A 40 -9.70 -4.51 0.98
N GLY A 41 -9.58 -3.48 0.13
CA GLY A 41 -10.72 -2.75 -0.43
C GLY A 41 -11.33 -1.69 0.50
N ASP A 42 -10.75 -1.47 1.68
CA ASP A 42 -11.08 -0.35 2.57
C ASP A 42 -10.01 0.73 2.44
N TYR A 43 -10.41 1.87 1.87
CA TYR A 43 -9.55 3.02 1.58
C TYR A 43 -9.68 4.11 2.64
N THR A 44 -10.12 3.76 3.85
CA THR A 44 -10.15 4.70 4.97
C THR A 44 -8.72 5.08 5.34
N ILE A 45 -8.40 6.35 5.15
CA ILE A 45 -7.13 6.98 5.49
C ILE A 45 -7.37 7.89 6.69
N ILE A 46 -6.52 7.78 7.71
CA ILE A 46 -6.48 8.71 8.83
C ILE A 46 -5.11 9.38 8.83
N HIS A 47 -5.11 10.70 8.87
CA HIS A 47 -3.92 11.54 8.97
C HIS A 47 -4.21 12.74 9.87
N ASP A 48 -3.17 13.49 10.24
CA ASP A 48 -3.33 14.74 10.98
C ASP A 48 -3.94 15.83 10.10
N ASP A 49 -4.77 16.71 10.65
CA ASP A 49 -5.41 17.81 9.92
C ASP A 49 -4.41 18.80 9.28
N ASN A 50 -3.17 18.86 9.81
CA ASN A 50 -2.10 19.67 9.24
C ASN A 50 -1.41 18.99 8.05
N PHE A 51 -1.60 17.69 7.85
CA PHE A 51 -1.11 16.97 6.69
C PHE A 51 -2.05 17.22 5.51
N LYS A 52 -1.77 18.32 4.79
CA LYS A 52 -2.58 18.75 3.65
C LYS A 52 -1.99 18.22 2.34
N TYR A 53 -2.81 17.48 1.61
CA TYR A 53 -2.53 17.02 0.26
C TYR A 53 -3.78 17.23 -0.60
N GLU A 54 -3.59 17.31 -1.91
CA GLU A 54 -4.68 17.43 -2.88
C GLU A 54 -5.06 16.05 -3.44
N GLU A 55 -6.31 15.91 -3.88
CA GLU A 55 -6.73 14.70 -4.58
C GLU A 55 -5.97 14.57 -5.90
N GLY A 56 -5.42 13.39 -6.18
CA GLY A 56 -4.51 13.15 -7.31
C GLY A 56 -3.03 13.45 -7.01
N GLU A 57 -2.69 13.99 -5.84
CA GLU A 57 -1.30 14.20 -5.44
C GLU A 57 -0.60 12.87 -5.15
N HIS A 58 0.66 12.75 -5.59
CA HIS A 58 1.51 11.61 -5.26
C HIS A 58 2.06 11.76 -3.84
N ILE A 59 1.92 10.72 -3.02
CA ILE A 59 2.38 10.69 -1.64
C ILE A 59 3.32 9.50 -1.46
N ASP A 60 4.62 9.79 -1.30
CA ASP A 60 5.63 8.78 -1.05
C ASP A 60 5.39 8.11 0.31
N PHE A 61 5.27 6.78 0.33
CA PHE A 61 5.19 6.02 1.57
C PHE A 61 6.55 5.44 1.99
N PHE A 62 6.83 5.58 3.28
CA PHE A 62 8.04 5.11 3.92
C PHE A 62 7.73 4.25 5.13
N CYS A 63 8.64 3.33 5.42
CA CYS A 63 8.60 2.57 6.65
C CYS A 63 8.91 3.49 7.85
N PRO A 64 8.05 3.56 8.90
CA PRO A 64 8.31 4.39 10.08
C PRO A 64 9.49 3.89 10.93
N VAL A 65 9.95 2.64 10.73
CA VAL A 65 11.05 2.03 11.49
C VAL A 65 12.41 2.23 10.81
N CYS A 66 12.53 1.85 9.53
CA CYS A 66 13.81 1.92 8.80
C CYS A 66 13.92 3.10 7.84
N ARG A 67 12.84 3.88 7.67
CA ARG A 67 12.75 5.03 6.76
C ARG A 67 12.99 4.71 5.28
N SER A 68 13.02 3.44 4.91
CA SER A 68 13.12 3.04 3.52
C SER A 68 11.81 3.32 2.79
N SER A 69 11.91 3.78 1.55
CA SER A 69 10.75 3.93 0.67
C SER A 69 10.11 2.56 0.42
N LEU A 70 8.78 2.55 0.42
CA LEU A 70 7.95 1.40 0.10
C LEU A 70 7.55 1.39 -1.38
N ALA A 71 7.90 2.44 -2.13
CA ALA A 71 7.63 2.55 -3.55
C ALA A 71 8.31 1.43 -4.34
N ILE A 72 7.68 1.02 -5.44
CA ILE A 72 8.15 -0.06 -6.33
C ILE A 72 8.49 0.53 -7.71
N PRO A 73 9.59 1.30 -7.84
CA PRO A 73 9.94 1.99 -9.08
C PRO A 73 10.14 1.06 -10.27
N GLU A 74 10.43 -0.23 -10.03
CA GLU A 74 10.55 -1.27 -11.06
C GLU A 74 9.21 -1.62 -11.73
N VAL A 75 8.10 -1.39 -11.03
CA VAL A 75 6.74 -1.68 -11.50
C VAL A 75 6.05 -0.38 -11.88
N ASN A 76 5.89 0.51 -10.92
CA ASN A 76 5.36 1.86 -11.12
C ASN A 76 5.76 2.71 -9.91
N LYS A 77 6.22 3.94 -10.17
CA LYS A 77 6.56 4.90 -9.12
C LYS A 77 5.39 5.24 -8.20
N ASP A 78 4.15 5.06 -8.67
CA ASP A 78 2.91 5.42 -7.94
C ASP A 78 2.34 4.26 -7.09
N LEU A 79 3.15 3.23 -6.84
CA LEU A 79 2.76 2.02 -6.13
C LEU A 79 3.71 1.72 -4.97
N ALA A 80 3.15 1.42 -3.80
CA ALA A 80 3.86 0.96 -2.61
C ALA A 80 3.63 -0.54 -2.37
N GLU A 81 4.65 -1.29 -1.95
CA GLU A 81 4.50 -2.69 -1.49
C GLU A 81 4.65 -2.84 0.04
N VAL A 82 3.86 -3.75 0.58
CA VAL A 82 4.05 -4.33 1.92
C VAL A 82 3.88 -5.84 1.88
N ILE A 83 4.42 -6.52 2.89
CA ILE A 83 4.24 -7.96 3.05
C ILE A 83 3.07 -8.20 4.00
N MET A 84 2.06 -8.96 3.58
CA MET A 84 1.01 -9.45 4.45
C MET A 84 1.28 -10.91 4.82
N ILE A 85 1.22 -11.23 6.11
CA ILE A 85 1.23 -12.60 6.61
C ILE A 85 -0.17 -12.95 7.09
N ASP A 86 -0.74 -13.99 6.49
CA ASP A 86 -2.04 -14.55 6.89
C ASP A 86 -1.90 -15.53 8.06
N GLU A 87 -3.01 -15.98 8.64
CA GLU A 87 -3.05 -16.86 9.83
C GLU A 87 -2.33 -18.20 9.63
N LYS A 88 -2.21 -18.64 8.37
CA LYS A 88 -1.46 -19.84 7.99
C LYS A 88 0.05 -19.61 7.83
N ASN A 89 0.57 -18.46 8.25
CA ASN A 89 1.95 -18.01 8.01
C ASN A 89 2.33 -18.01 6.51
N VAL A 90 1.35 -17.74 5.65
CA VAL A 90 1.58 -17.58 4.21
C VAL A 90 1.86 -16.11 3.94
N GLU A 91 2.98 -15.82 3.28
CA GLU A 91 3.36 -14.49 2.86
C GLU A 91 2.67 -14.12 1.54
N TYR A 92 2.13 -12.91 1.49
CA TYR A 92 1.56 -12.27 0.33
C TYR A 92 2.19 -10.90 0.16
N LYS A 93 2.36 -10.44 -1.08
CA LYS A 93 2.68 -9.04 -1.34
C LYS A 93 1.38 -8.27 -1.53
N ILE A 94 1.20 -7.20 -0.79
CA ILE A 94 0.09 -6.27 -0.98
C ILE A 94 0.67 -5.00 -1.57
N VAL A 95 0.08 -4.56 -2.67
CA VAL A 95 0.45 -3.34 -3.38
C VAL A 95 -0.69 -2.35 -3.25
N PHE A 96 -0.37 -1.11 -2.90
CA PHE A 96 -1.32 0.00 -2.78
C PHE A 96 -0.90 1.13 -3.72
N SER A 97 -1.87 1.96 -4.14
CA SER A 97 -1.54 3.20 -4.82
C SER A 97 -1.10 4.27 -3.84
N GLU A 98 -0.06 5.02 -4.22
CA GLU A 98 0.45 6.20 -3.54
C GLU A 98 -0.24 7.49 -3.99
N ILE A 99 -1.19 7.40 -4.94
CA ILE A 99 -1.95 8.57 -5.41
C ILE A 99 -3.14 8.80 -4.50
N ALA A 100 -3.21 9.98 -3.90
CA ALA A 100 -4.34 10.41 -3.08
C ALA A 100 -5.66 10.31 -3.86
N GLY A 101 -6.64 9.57 -3.33
CA GLY A 101 -7.95 9.39 -3.94
C GLY A 101 -8.06 8.16 -4.87
N LYS A 102 -6.95 7.60 -5.35
CA LYS A 102 -6.99 6.35 -6.12
C LYS A 102 -7.23 5.15 -5.22
N LYS A 103 -8.21 4.34 -5.60
CA LYS A 103 -8.61 3.14 -4.87
C LYS A 103 -8.05 1.94 -5.59
N CYS A 104 -6.83 1.54 -5.22
CA CYS A 104 -6.18 0.34 -5.76
C CYS A 104 -5.51 -0.44 -4.64
N THR A 105 -5.86 -1.72 -4.52
CA THR A 105 -5.19 -2.67 -3.64
C THR A 105 -5.07 -4.00 -4.34
N ILE A 106 -3.85 -4.46 -4.58
CA ILE A 106 -3.56 -5.70 -5.30
C ILE A 106 -2.84 -6.67 -4.36
N LYS A 107 -3.36 -7.88 -4.24
CA LYS A 107 -2.74 -8.97 -3.50
C LYS A 107 -2.10 -9.95 -4.46
N ILE A 108 -0.79 -10.14 -4.29
CA ILE A 108 0.08 -10.91 -5.16
C ILE A 108 0.68 -12.08 -4.36
N LYS A 109 0.74 -13.26 -4.99
CA LYS A 109 1.45 -14.43 -4.47
C LYS A 109 2.20 -15.09 -5.62
N ASP A 110 3.47 -15.42 -5.42
CA ASP A 110 4.28 -16.14 -6.42
C ASP A 110 4.21 -15.48 -7.82
N GLN A 111 4.30 -14.14 -7.87
CA GLN A 111 4.18 -13.31 -9.08
C GLN A 111 2.82 -13.34 -9.80
N ASN A 112 1.80 -13.98 -9.23
CA ASN A 112 0.44 -13.99 -9.73
C ASN A 112 -0.46 -13.09 -8.89
N ILE A 113 -1.31 -12.28 -9.55
CA ILE A 113 -2.37 -11.53 -8.85
C ILE A 113 -3.42 -12.54 -8.36
N ILE A 114 -3.63 -12.58 -7.06
CA ILE A 114 -4.64 -13.42 -6.42
C ILE A 114 -5.96 -12.66 -6.36
N GLU A 115 -5.92 -11.43 -5.87
CA GLU A 115 -7.09 -10.56 -5.68
C GLU A 115 -6.71 -9.12 -6.02
N ALA A 116 -7.60 -8.41 -6.67
CA ALA A 116 -7.48 -6.97 -6.93
C ALA A 116 -8.76 -6.29 -6.45
N PHE A 117 -8.60 -5.19 -5.73
CA PHE A 117 -9.71 -4.43 -5.15
C PHE A 117 -9.58 -2.96 -5.54
N GLY A 118 -10.72 -2.36 -5.88
CA GLY A 118 -10.88 -0.94 -6.18
C GLY A 118 -11.11 -0.65 -7.66
N GLU A 119 -11.75 0.50 -7.93
CA GLU A 119 -12.17 0.90 -9.28
C GLU A 119 -10.97 1.16 -10.21
N ASP A 120 -9.83 1.57 -9.64
CA ASP A 120 -8.60 1.83 -10.38
C ASP A 120 -7.70 0.59 -10.49
N ALA A 121 -8.09 -0.54 -9.90
CA ALA A 121 -7.22 -1.72 -9.82
C ALA A 121 -6.94 -2.33 -11.20
N ASP A 122 -7.89 -2.22 -12.13
CA ASP A 122 -7.75 -2.71 -13.50
C ASP A 122 -6.64 -1.98 -14.28
N GLU A 123 -6.35 -0.71 -13.96
CA GLU A 123 -5.25 0.04 -14.58
C GLU A 123 -3.88 -0.59 -14.28
N TYR A 124 -3.75 -1.22 -13.11
CA TYR A 124 -2.48 -1.73 -12.60
C TYR A 124 -2.33 -3.26 -12.74
N GLN A 125 -3.37 -3.99 -13.13
CA GLN A 125 -3.31 -5.45 -13.38
C GLN A 125 -2.37 -5.80 -14.55
N ASN A 126 -2.24 -4.90 -15.52
CA ASN A 126 -1.40 -5.09 -16.70
C ASN A 126 0.10 -5.23 -16.37
N PHE A 127 0.56 -4.64 -15.25
CA PHE A 127 1.98 -4.70 -14.85
C PHE A 127 2.42 -6.09 -14.39
N TRP A 128 1.48 -6.97 -14.04
CA TRP A 128 1.76 -8.33 -13.59
C TRP A 128 1.25 -9.39 -14.58
N GLY A 129 1.06 -9.00 -15.85
CA GLY A 129 0.81 -9.93 -16.95
C GLY A 129 -0.56 -10.62 -16.93
N VAL A 130 -1.54 -10.06 -16.22
CA VAL A 130 -2.88 -10.64 -16.13
C VAL A 130 -3.74 -10.08 -17.26
N GLY A 131 -4.06 -10.92 -18.25
CA GLY A 131 -5.02 -10.57 -19.28
C GLY A 131 -6.41 -10.32 -18.69
N PRO A 132 -7.24 -9.47 -19.34
CA PRO A 132 -8.55 -9.08 -18.83
C PRO A 132 -9.42 -10.31 -18.50
N ARG A 133 -10.05 -10.29 -17.33
CA ARG A 133 -11.12 -11.23 -17.00
C ARG A 133 -12.39 -10.79 -17.72
N TYR A 134 -12.66 -11.40 -18.87
CA TYR A 134 -13.94 -11.32 -19.58
C TYR A 134 -15.04 -12.07 -18.82
#